data_AF-A0A520CMG5-F1
#
_entry.id   AF-A0A520CMG5-F1
#
_cell.length_a   1.000
_cell.length_b   1.000
_cell.length_c   1.000
_cell.angle_alpha   90.00
_cell.angle_beta   90.00
_cell.angle_gamma   90.00
#
_symmetry.space_group_name_H-M   'P 1'
#
loop_
_entity.id
_entity.type
_entity.pdbx_description
1 polymer ?
#
loop_
_entity_poly.entity_id
_entity_poly.type
_entity_poly.pdbx_seq_one_letter_code
_entity_poly.pdbx_strand_id
1 'polypeptide(L)'
;SELQTRIAAGGRWYRTLPAVGQAKAQRIAQHLATLLPAAQRAARPLFALAALPKLAFPPAAASGSDGSGPPRLLEVSTDAEAVRAWIAARAGSAATAKAYQREATRLLLWLQHERQRRLAQMDIEDCTAYMAFLQHVPERWISRERARPGQPGWAPFRGPLSHASHRQAVVIVNALFTWLQSAQYLPGNPWQLVNKKTGDDRDHKMLDTKALSQAAMAEVLRFIDDQPVTASSARMRFILRFVEAVGLRSAELLGATLQDLRLEPEGWVLQVHGKGARNRIAALPGQALDALQAYLAHRGLGNLQNAPPAAPLLASTADAMTAIGYQALYEHVRAWIRKAVAASELPMHERAKLAGATTHWLRHTFGTRAIARNVPLDVIQAQMGHAS
;
A
#
# COMPACT_ATOMS: atom_id res chain seq x y z
N SER A 1 10.08 -13.93 -34.90
CA SER A 1 11.10 -13.30 -34.03
C SER A 1 10.50 -12.79 -32.72
N GLU A 2 9.49 -11.91 -32.71
CA GLU A 2 8.96 -11.28 -31.47
C GLU A 2 8.35 -12.27 -30.45
N LEU A 3 7.51 -13.20 -30.88
CA LEU A 3 6.88 -14.18 -29.98
C LEU A 3 7.91 -15.13 -29.33
N GLN A 4 8.95 -15.52 -30.07
CA GLN A 4 10.07 -16.28 -29.50
C GLN A 4 10.83 -15.48 -28.45
N THR A 5 11.09 -14.19 -28.68
CA THR A 5 11.73 -13.31 -27.68
C THR A 5 10.88 -13.21 -26.42
N ARG A 6 9.56 -13.07 -26.55
CA ARG A 6 8.62 -13.04 -25.42
C ARG A 6 8.63 -14.35 -24.63
N ILE A 7 8.64 -15.49 -25.32
CA ILE A 7 8.72 -16.83 -24.69
C ILE A 7 10.07 -17.03 -24.00
N ALA A 8 11.18 -16.65 -24.65
CA ALA A 8 12.54 -16.78 -24.12
C ALA A 8 12.76 -15.91 -22.86
N ALA A 9 12.09 -14.76 -22.77
CA ALA A 9 12.12 -13.88 -21.60
C ALA A 9 11.34 -14.42 -20.38
N GLY A 10 10.58 -15.51 -20.52
CA GLY A 10 9.95 -16.22 -19.42
C GLY A 10 8.76 -15.52 -18.76
N GLY A 11 8.28 -16.09 -17.65
CA GLY A 11 7.14 -15.58 -16.90
C GLY A 11 5.80 -15.56 -17.65
N ARG A 12 4.98 -14.53 -17.38
CA ARG A 12 3.63 -14.38 -17.95
C ARG A 12 3.62 -13.60 -19.28
N TRP A 13 4.49 -13.97 -20.21
CA TRP A 13 4.67 -13.32 -21.52
C TRP A 13 3.38 -13.24 -22.36
N TYR A 14 2.42 -14.12 -22.09
CA TYR A 14 1.14 -14.22 -22.79
C TYR A 14 0.08 -13.22 -22.31
N ARG A 15 0.35 -12.42 -21.28
CA ARG A 15 -0.65 -11.51 -20.68
C ARG A 15 -1.19 -10.43 -21.60
N THR A 16 -0.40 -10.03 -22.60
CA THR A 16 -0.79 -9.03 -23.59
C THR A 16 -1.45 -9.66 -24.81
N LEU A 17 -1.57 -10.99 -24.87
CA LEU A 17 -2.20 -11.70 -25.97
C LEU A 17 -3.68 -11.92 -25.67
N PRO A 18 -4.60 -11.42 -26.52
CA PRO A 18 -6.02 -11.62 -26.33
C PRO A 18 -6.38 -13.12 -26.38
N ALA A 19 -7.24 -13.55 -25.45
CA ALA A 19 -7.72 -14.95 -25.36
C ALA A 19 -6.63 -16.03 -25.19
N VAL A 20 -5.46 -15.68 -24.62
CA VAL A 20 -4.40 -16.64 -24.28
C VAL A 20 -4.25 -16.74 -22.76
N GLY A 21 -4.82 -17.81 -22.18
CA GLY A 21 -4.57 -18.20 -20.79
C GLY A 21 -3.28 -19.01 -20.62
N GLN A 22 -2.90 -19.30 -19.37
CA GLN A 22 -1.66 -20.00 -19.04
C GLN A 22 -1.50 -21.35 -19.76
N ALA A 23 -2.55 -22.18 -19.78
CA ALA A 23 -2.51 -23.48 -20.44
C ALA A 23 -2.38 -23.37 -21.97
N LYS A 24 -2.97 -22.34 -22.58
CA LYS A 24 -2.83 -22.07 -24.02
C LYS A 24 -1.43 -21.54 -24.34
N ALA A 25 -0.89 -20.67 -23.49
CA ALA A 25 0.48 -20.17 -23.60
C ALA A 25 1.51 -21.30 -23.52
N GLN A 26 1.36 -22.24 -22.60
CA GLN A 26 2.24 -23.40 -22.47
C GLN A 26 2.24 -24.25 -23.75
N ARG A 27 1.06 -24.53 -24.32
CA ARG A 27 0.93 -25.24 -25.60
C ARG A 27 1.59 -24.49 -26.75
N ILE A 28 1.38 -23.18 -26.84
CA ILE A 28 2.03 -22.33 -27.86
C ILE A 28 3.56 -22.40 -27.73
N ALA A 29 4.10 -22.30 -26.51
CA ALA A 29 5.53 -22.38 -26.27
C ALA A 29 6.12 -23.75 -26.61
N GLN A 30 5.42 -24.84 -26.25
CA GLN A 30 5.83 -26.20 -26.60
C GLN A 30 5.83 -26.43 -28.12
N HIS A 31 4.79 -25.99 -28.81
CA HIS A 31 4.70 -26.12 -30.27
C HIS A 31 5.75 -25.26 -31.00
N LEU A 32 6.01 -24.04 -30.53
CA LEU A 32 7.08 -23.22 -31.10
C LEU A 32 8.47 -23.83 -30.91
N ALA A 33 8.69 -24.57 -29.82
CA ALA A 33 9.94 -25.28 -29.58
C ALA A 33 10.17 -26.46 -30.53
N THR A 34 9.11 -27.01 -31.15
CA THR A 34 9.25 -28.07 -32.18
C THR A 34 9.53 -27.50 -33.56
N LEU A 35 9.13 -26.25 -33.82
CA LEU A 35 9.21 -25.63 -35.14
C LEU A 35 10.46 -24.78 -35.36
N LEU A 36 11.09 -24.31 -34.29
CA LEU A 36 12.22 -23.38 -34.37
C LEU A 36 13.30 -23.78 -33.36
N PRO A 37 14.59 -23.58 -33.68
CA PRO A 37 15.67 -23.77 -32.73
C PRO A 37 15.37 -23.00 -31.43
N ALA A 38 15.63 -23.62 -30.29
CA ALA A 38 15.42 -22.98 -29.00
C ALA A 38 16.21 -21.67 -28.97
N ALA A 39 15.53 -20.53 -28.94
CA ALA A 39 16.18 -19.25 -28.69
C ALA A 39 16.95 -19.37 -27.37
N GLN A 40 18.23 -18.98 -27.36
CA GLN A 40 19.01 -18.94 -26.13
C GLN A 40 18.20 -18.19 -25.08
N ARG A 41 17.88 -18.86 -23.97
CA ARG A 41 17.24 -18.20 -22.83
C ARG A 41 18.17 -17.09 -22.40
N ALA A 42 17.72 -15.84 -22.56
CA ALA A 42 18.47 -14.69 -22.07
C ALA A 42 18.84 -14.96 -20.61
N ALA A 43 20.12 -14.77 -20.27
CA ALA A 43 20.60 -14.95 -18.91
C ALA A 43 19.70 -14.15 -17.97
N ARG A 44 19.17 -14.82 -16.95
CA ARG A 44 18.22 -14.18 -16.04
C ARG A 44 18.95 -13.05 -15.31
N PRO A 45 18.38 -11.83 -15.25
CA PRO A 45 19.02 -10.76 -14.51
C PRO A 45 19.15 -11.18 -13.05
N LEU A 46 20.34 -10.96 -12.49
CA LEU A 46 20.64 -11.18 -11.08
C LEU A 46 20.83 -9.81 -10.43
N PHE A 47 19.80 -9.35 -9.74
CA PHE A 47 19.88 -8.15 -8.90
C PHE A 47 20.22 -8.59 -7.48
N ALA A 48 21.48 -8.44 -7.10
CA ALA A 48 21.97 -8.72 -5.76
C ALA A 48 22.84 -7.55 -5.30
N LEU A 49 22.63 -7.08 -4.07
CA LEU A 49 23.46 -6.04 -3.49
C LEU A 49 24.81 -6.62 -3.08
N ALA A 50 25.90 -6.00 -3.57
CA ALA A 50 27.24 -6.28 -3.10
C ALA A 50 27.44 -5.61 -1.73
N ALA A 51 28.05 -6.33 -0.79
CA ALA A 51 28.45 -5.77 0.51
C ALA A 51 29.74 -4.96 0.34
N LEU A 52 29.62 -3.74 -0.19
CA LEU A 52 30.77 -2.85 -0.39
C LEU A 52 31.01 -1.99 0.85
N PRO A 53 32.28 -1.82 1.29
CA PRO A 53 32.61 -0.99 2.43
C PRO A 53 32.27 0.49 2.15
N LYS A 54 31.94 1.22 3.22
CA LYS A 54 31.71 2.67 3.22
C LYS A 54 32.92 3.36 2.58
N LEU A 55 32.66 4.36 1.75
CA LEU A 55 33.73 5.23 1.25
C LEU A 55 34.23 6.12 2.38
N ALA A 56 35.55 6.08 2.62
CA ALA A 56 36.20 7.05 3.46
C ALA A 56 36.23 8.39 2.72
N PHE A 57 35.65 9.41 3.34
CA PHE A 57 35.90 10.78 2.92
C PHE A 57 37.08 11.29 3.73
N PRO A 58 38.04 11.99 3.10
CA PRO A 58 39.04 12.71 3.87
C PRO A 58 38.29 13.63 4.86
N PRO A 59 38.67 13.65 6.15
CA PRO A 59 38.10 14.62 7.07
C PRO A 59 38.29 16.00 6.46
N ALA A 60 37.23 16.82 6.44
CA ALA A 60 37.37 18.23 6.11
C ALA A 60 38.53 18.77 6.95
N ALA A 61 39.55 19.32 6.28
CA ALA A 61 40.87 19.59 6.84
C ALA A 61 40.80 19.93 8.33
N ALA A 62 41.25 19.00 9.18
CA ALA A 62 41.36 19.24 10.60
C ALA A 62 42.40 20.33 10.79
N SER A 63 41.95 21.58 10.90
CA SER A 63 42.76 22.66 11.44
C SER A 63 42.93 22.37 12.92
N GLY A 64 44.14 21.92 13.29
CA GLY A 64 44.55 21.77 14.69
C GLY A 64 44.69 20.31 15.10
N SER A 65 45.92 19.98 15.49
CA SER A 65 46.30 18.76 16.17
C SER A 65 45.53 18.62 17.49
N ASP A 66 44.51 17.76 17.49
CA ASP A 66 44.22 16.84 18.59
C ASP A 66 43.33 15.72 18.05
N GLY A 67 43.73 14.47 18.28
CA GLY A 67 43.24 13.25 17.65
C GLY A 67 41.80 12.84 17.98
N SER A 68 40.88 13.77 18.18
CA SER A 68 39.45 13.50 18.24
C SER A 68 38.75 14.27 17.13
N GLY A 69 38.63 13.64 15.96
CA GLY A 69 37.66 14.07 14.96
C GLY A 69 36.25 14.11 15.57
N PRO A 70 35.31 14.88 14.99
CA PRO A 70 33.95 14.95 15.53
C PRO A 70 33.36 13.54 15.71
N PRO A 71 32.64 13.27 16.81
CA PRO A 71 32.12 11.96 17.12
C PRO A 71 31.22 11.47 15.97
N ARG A 72 31.48 10.26 15.50
CA ARG A 72 30.69 9.63 14.43
C ARG A 72 29.30 9.34 14.98
N LEU A 73 28.28 10.02 14.44
CA LEU A 73 26.88 9.82 14.85
C LEU A 73 26.31 8.47 14.36
N LEU A 74 27.04 7.75 13.52
CA LEU A 74 26.63 6.47 12.94
C LEU A 74 27.83 5.52 12.76
N GLU A 75 27.90 4.48 13.59
CA GLU A 75 28.90 3.40 13.51
C GLU A 75 28.46 2.31 12.55
N VAL A 76 28.57 2.57 11.24
CA VAL A 76 28.22 1.60 10.17
C VAL A 76 29.30 1.57 9.08
N SER A 77 29.50 0.38 8.52
CA SER A 77 30.58 0.05 7.58
C SER A 77 30.10 -0.13 6.14
N THR A 78 28.79 -0.13 5.86
CA THR A 78 28.25 -0.28 4.49
C THR A 78 27.01 0.60 4.25
N ASP A 79 26.71 0.92 2.99
CA ASP A 79 25.47 1.65 2.59
C ASP A 79 24.22 0.88 3.07
N ALA A 80 24.27 -0.45 3.01
CA ALA A 80 23.17 -1.32 3.44
C ALA A 80 22.92 -1.24 4.96
N GLU A 81 23.97 -1.12 5.77
CA GLU A 81 23.86 -0.90 7.22
C GLU A 81 23.31 0.50 7.53
N ALA A 82 23.78 1.51 6.82
CA ALA A 82 23.29 2.88 6.98
C ALA A 82 21.78 2.99 6.70
N VAL A 83 21.30 2.32 5.64
CA VAL A 83 19.87 2.21 5.34
C VAL A 83 19.10 1.48 6.45
N ARG A 84 19.64 0.38 7.00
CA ARG A 84 18.99 -0.32 8.12
C ARG A 84 18.87 0.55 9.36
N ALA A 85 19.92 1.29 9.70
CA ALA A 85 19.92 2.22 10.83
C ALA A 85 18.89 3.34 10.65
N TRP A 86 18.83 3.94 9.45
CA TRP A 86 17.81 4.94 9.12
C TRP A 86 16.39 4.39 9.29
N ILE A 87 16.12 3.19 8.78
CA ILE A 87 14.81 2.55 8.88
C ILE A 87 14.44 2.33 10.34
N ALA A 88 15.37 1.79 11.15
CA ALA A 88 15.15 1.58 12.58
C ALA A 88 14.84 2.88 13.31
N ALA A 89 15.54 3.98 12.97
CA ALA A 89 15.37 5.28 13.60
C ALA A 89 14.09 6.02 13.17
N ARG A 90 13.59 5.81 11.95
CA ARG A 90 12.52 6.65 11.35
C ARG A 90 11.21 5.94 11.08
N ALA A 91 11.18 4.61 11.02
CA ALA A 91 9.97 3.88 10.73
C ALA A 91 9.09 3.73 11.98
N GLY A 92 8.01 4.52 12.07
CA GLY A 92 7.00 4.39 13.13
C GLY A 92 6.06 3.18 12.99
N SER A 93 6.23 2.33 11.97
CA SER A 93 5.45 1.10 11.80
C SER A 93 6.12 0.12 10.85
N ALA A 94 5.80 -1.18 10.97
CA ALA A 94 6.31 -2.23 10.09
C ALA A 94 5.98 -1.99 8.61
N ALA A 95 4.83 -1.39 8.30
CA ALA A 95 4.47 -1.01 6.93
C ALA A 95 5.36 0.11 6.38
N THR A 96 5.67 1.11 7.22
CA THR A 96 6.59 2.21 6.87
C THR A 96 7.99 1.66 6.65
N ALA A 97 8.48 0.77 7.53
CA ALA A 97 9.77 0.10 7.38
C ALA A 97 9.87 -0.67 6.07
N LYS A 98 8.83 -1.44 5.70
CA LYS A 98 8.79 -2.16 4.41
C LYS A 98 8.82 -1.22 3.20
N ALA A 99 8.17 -0.06 3.27
CA ALA A 99 8.19 0.92 2.19
C ALA A 99 9.59 1.55 2.05
N TYR A 100 10.19 1.98 3.17
CA TYR A 100 11.54 2.54 3.19
C TYR A 100 12.58 1.53 2.68
N GLN A 101 12.55 0.29 3.18
CA GLN A 101 13.43 -0.79 2.72
C GLN A 101 13.29 -0.99 1.21
N ARG A 102 12.06 -1.05 0.69
CA ARG A 102 11.82 -1.26 -0.74
C ARG A 102 12.42 -0.16 -1.60
N GLU A 103 12.15 1.11 -1.29
CA GLU A 103 12.65 2.21 -2.13
C GLU A 103 14.15 2.43 -1.97
N ALA A 104 14.71 2.26 -0.75
CA ALA A 104 16.15 2.33 -0.54
C ALA A 104 16.88 1.18 -1.27
N THR A 105 16.35 -0.04 -1.23
CA THR A 105 16.92 -1.20 -1.95
C THR A 105 16.91 -0.96 -3.47
N ARG A 106 15.82 -0.39 -4.01
CA ARG A 106 15.75 -0.03 -5.44
C ARG A 106 16.82 0.96 -5.84
N LEU A 107 17.04 1.99 -5.04
CA LEU A 107 18.08 2.97 -5.29
C LEU A 107 19.48 2.34 -5.23
N LEU A 108 19.78 1.57 -4.19
CA LEU A 108 21.08 0.90 -4.05
C LEU A 108 21.37 -0.03 -5.23
N LEU A 109 20.38 -0.82 -5.65
CA LEU A 109 20.52 -1.66 -6.84
C LEU A 109 20.75 -0.82 -8.08
N TRP A 110 20.00 0.28 -8.27
CA TRP A 110 20.14 1.14 -9.44
C TRP A 110 21.52 1.78 -9.50
N LEU A 111 22.02 2.32 -8.38
CA LEU A 111 23.37 2.86 -8.28
C LEU A 111 24.42 1.80 -8.62
N GLN A 112 24.27 0.58 -8.10
CA GLN A 112 25.21 -0.51 -8.36
C GLN A 112 25.20 -0.96 -9.82
N HIS A 113 24.02 -1.17 -10.42
CA HIS A 113 23.90 -1.82 -11.73
C HIS A 113 23.90 -0.84 -12.92
N GLU A 114 23.36 0.37 -12.76
CA GLU A 114 23.24 1.36 -13.84
C GLU A 114 24.32 2.44 -13.78
N ARG A 115 24.85 2.75 -12.60
CA ARG A 115 25.84 3.83 -12.41
C ARG A 115 27.21 3.38 -11.92
N GLN A 116 27.33 2.15 -11.41
CA GLN A 116 28.53 1.65 -10.71
C GLN A 116 28.99 2.60 -9.58
N ARG A 117 28.04 3.21 -8.87
CA ARG A 117 28.25 4.22 -7.82
C ARG A 117 27.69 3.77 -6.48
N ARG A 118 28.06 4.48 -5.41
CA ARG A 118 27.54 4.33 -4.04
C ARG A 118 26.74 5.56 -3.62
N LEU A 119 26.00 5.47 -2.51
CA LEU A 119 25.16 6.59 -2.02
C LEU A 119 25.95 7.89 -1.89
N ALA A 120 27.17 7.79 -1.37
CA ALA A 120 28.00 8.95 -1.08
C ALA A 120 28.71 9.57 -2.29
N GLN A 121 28.60 8.93 -3.46
CA GLN A 121 29.08 9.45 -4.74
C GLN A 121 27.95 10.04 -5.59
N MET A 122 26.71 9.99 -5.11
CA MET A 122 25.55 10.44 -5.88
C MET A 122 25.58 11.96 -6.05
N ASP A 123 25.38 12.45 -7.27
CA ASP A 123 25.34 13.86 -7.62
C ASP A 123 23.97 14.29 -8.20
N ILE A 124 23.89 15.54 -8.68
CA ILE A 124 22.67 16.14 -9.27
C ILE A 124 22.23 15.38 -10.54
N GLU A 125 23.17 14.92 -11.35
CA GLU A 125 22.90 14.17 -12.57
C GLU A 125 22.30 12.81 -12.22
N ASP A 126 22.87 12.12 -11.22
CA ASP A 126 22.35 10.85 -10.72
C ASP A 126 20.93 10.98 -10.16
N CYS A 127 20.61 12.07 -9.44
CA CYS A 127 19.25 12.33 -8.97
C CYS A 127 18.25 12.43 -10.13
N THR A 128 18.60 13.18 -11.17
CA THR A 128 17.74 13.39 -12.35
C THR A 128 17.60 12.10 -13.15
N ALA A 129 18.70 11.36 -13.33
CA ALA A 129 18.72 10.06 -14.00
C ALA A 129 17.87 9.02 -13.26
N TYR A 130 17.91 9.00 -11.92
CA TYR A 130 17.08 8.09 -11.13
C TYR A 130 15.59 8.42 -11.25
N MET A 131 15.22 9.71 -11.25
CA MET A 131 13.82 10.12 -11.49
C MET A 131 13.33 9.69 -12.88
N ALA A 132 14.14 9.91 -13.92
CA ALA A 132 13.81 9.47 -15.29
C ALA A 132 13.68 7.95 -15.38
N PHE A 133 14.57 7.21 -14.72
CA PHE A 133 14.51 5.75 -14.61
C PHE A 133 13.22 5.26 -13.92
N LEU A 134 12.80 5.90 -12.83
CA LEU A 134 11.56 5.52 -12.14
C LEU A 134 10.31 5.81 -12.98
N GLN A 135 10.35 6.83 -13.84
CA GLN A 135 9.29 7.13 -14.79
C GLN A 135 9.22 6.07 -15.91
N HIS A 136 10.37 5.59 -16.39
CA HIS A 136 10.47 4.63 -17.49
C HIS A 136 11.31 3.41 -17.10
N VAL A 137 10.78 2.60 -16.17
CA VAL A 137 11.48 1.42 -15.65
C VAL A 137 11.74 0.43 -16.79
N PRO A 138 13.00 0.09 -17.11
CA PRO A 138 13.33 -0.83 -18.19
C PRO A 138 12.79 -2.23 -17.92
N GLU A 139 12.46 -2.98 -18.97
CA GLU A 139 11.88 -4.32 -18.86
C GLU A 139 12.73 -5.29 -18.01
N ARG A 140 14.06 -5.17 -18.06
CA ARG A 140 14.98 -6.01 -17.27
C ARG A 140 14.82 -5.83 -15.76
N TRP A 141 14.28 -4.69 -15.30
CA TRP A 141 14.04 -4.36 -13.90
C TRP A 141 12.67 -4.82 -13.38
N ILE A 142 11.85 -5.43 -14.24
CA ILE A 142 10.49 -5.87 -13.93
C ILE A 142 10.44 -7.39 -13.77
N SER A 143 10.09 -7.86 -12.57
CA SER A 143 9.90 -9.27 -12.24
C SER A 143 8.79 -9.87 -13.09
N ARG A 144 9.13 -10.89 -13.88
CA ARG A 144 8.17 -11.66 -14.68
C ARG A 144 7.71 -12.94 -14.01
N GLU A 145 8.42 -13.36 -12.97
CA GLU A 145 8.21 -14.61 -12.22
C GLU A 145 8.19 -14.34 -10.71
N ARG A 146 7.67 -15.31 -9.94
CA ARG A 146 7.74 -15.27 -8.48
C ARG A 146 9.10 -15.81 -8.03
N ALA A 147 10.14 -14.98 -8.13
CA ALA A 147 11.46 -15.25 -7.55
C ALA A 147 11.64 -14.45 -6.25
N ARG A 148 12.47 -14.95 -5.33
CA ARG A 148 12.79 -14.22 -4.10
C ARG A 148 13.87 -13.16 -4.37
N PRO A 149 13.92 -12.06 -3.60
CA PRO A 149 15.01 -11.10 -3.68
C PRO A 149 16.39 -11.74 -3.69
N GLY A 150 17.27 -11.31 -4.60
CA GLY A 150 18.61 -11.85 -4.77
C GLY A 150 18.73 -13.17 -5.54
N GLN A 151 17.61 -13.76 -6.02
CA GLN A 151 17.65 -14.98 -6.84
C GLN A 151 17.63 -14.66 -8.34
N PRO A 152 18.23 -15.52 -9.20
CA PRO A 152 18.11 -15.37 -10.65
C PRO A 152 16.66 -15.29 -11.12
N GLY A 153 16.32 -14.22 -11.84
CA GLY A 153 14.97 -13.97 -12.36
C GLY A 153 14.09 -13.10 -11.46
N TRP A 154 14.59 -12.71 -10.28
CA TRP A 154 13.99 -11.64 -9.49
C TRP A 154 14.46 -10.28 -9.98
N ALA A 155 13.53 -9.32 -10.03
CA ALA A 155 13.83 -7.90 -10.23
C ALA A 155 12.99 -7.01 -9.30
N PRO A 156 13.45 -5.81 -8.93
CA PRO A 156 12.88 -5.06 -7.81
C PRO A 156 11.57 -4.31 -8.13
N PHE A 157 11.09 -4.36 -9.37
CA PHE A 157 9.79 -3.85 -9.78
C PHE A 157 8.85 -4.98 -10.19
N ARG A 158 7.54 -4.79 -10.00
CA ARG A 158 6.50 -5.74 -10.46
C ARG A 158 5.80 -5.30 -11.74
N GLY A 159 6.14 -4.10 -12.22
CA GLY A 159 5.55 -3.40 -13.34
C GLY A 159 5.99 -1.94 -13.32
N PRO A 160 5.57 -1.14 -14.31
CA PRO A 160 5.78 0.30 -14.32
C PRO A 160 5.14 0.94 -13.08
N LEU A 161 5.73 2.03 -12.60
CA LEU A 161 5.20 2.77 -11.46
C LEU A 161 4.07 3.69 -11.91
N SER A 162 3.03 3.80 -11.07
CA SER A 162 2.09 4.92 -11.19
C SER A 162 2.76 6.23 -10.80
N HIS A 163 2.20 7.35 -11.26
CA HIS A 163 2.69 8.69 -10.93
C HIS A 163 2.83 8.92 -9.41
N ALA A 164 1.81 8.54 -8.64
CA ALA A 164 1.84 8.60 -7.18
C ALA A 164 2.94 7.73 -6.56
N SER A 165 3.19 6.54 -7.12
CA SER A 165 4.26 5.65 -6.64
C SER A 165 5.64 6.22 -6.92
N HIS A 166 5.84 6.82 -8.11
CA HIS A 166 7.06 7.52 -8.47
C HIS A 166 7.32 8.69 -7.50
N ARG A 167 6.33 9.56 -7.30
CA ARG A 167 6.41 10.70 -6.36
C ARG A 167 6.77 10.23 -4.95
N GLN A 168 6.12 9.18 -4.46
CA GLN A 168 6.40 8.61 -3.14
C GLN A 168 7.83 8.07 -3.02
N ALA A 169 8.35 7.41 -4.06
CA ALA A 169 9.71 6.89 -4.07
C ALA A 169 10.74 8.03 -3.96
N VAL A 170 10.56 9.12 -4.71
CA VAL A 170 11.42 10.32 -4.64
C VAL A 170 11.38 10.94 -3.24
N VAL A 171 10.19 11.08 -2.63
CA VAL A 171 10.04 11.59 -1.25
C VAL A 171 10.81 10.73 -0.25
N ILE A 172 10.68 9.40 -0.34
CA ILE A 172 11.36 8.46 0.58
C ILE A 172 12.88 8.54 0.41
N VAL A 173 13.39 8.59 -0.82
CA VAL A 173 14.81 8.70 -1.10
C VAL A 173 15.39 10.04 -0.62
N ASN A 174 14.69 11.15 -0.84
CA ASN A 174 15.11 12.44 -0.30
C ASN A 174 15.17 12.43 1.25
N ALA A 175 14.20 11.77 1.91
CA ALA A 175 14.20 11.62 3.36
C ALA A 175 15.36 10.76 3.89
N LEU A 176 15.75 9.72 3.14
CA LEU A 176 16.95 8.92 3.42
C LEU A 176 18.21 9.79 3.37
N PHE A 177 18.42 10.51 2.27
CA PHE A 177 19.61 11.36 2.11
C PHE A 177 19.67 12.49 3.12
N THR A 178 18.52 13.09 3.45
CA THR A 178 18.45 14.11 4.50
C THR A 178 18.92 13.56 5.84
N TRP A 179 18.44 12.38 6.24
CA TRP A 179 18.86 11.77 7.50
C TRP A 179 20.33 11.34 7.48
N LEU A 180 20.80 10.74 6.38
CA LEU A 180 22.20 10.31 6.25
C LEU A 180 23.18 11.49 6.24
N GLN A 181 22.78 12.64 5.68
CA GLN A 181 23.54 13.89 5.78
C GLN A 181 23.60 14.38 7.23
N SER A 182 22.45 14.42 7.93
CA SER A 182 22.41 14.81 9.35
C SER A 182 23.21 13.86 10.25
N ALA A 183 23.25 12.57 9.92
CA ALA A 183 24.06 11.56 10.61
C ALA A 183 25.55 11.58 10.20
N GLN A 184 25.98 12.56 9.39
CA GLN A 184 27.36 12.70 8.88
C GLN A 184 27.86 11.45 8.12
N TYR A 185 26.93 10.67 7.57
CA TYR A 185 27.25 9.52 6.72
C TYR A 185 27.57 9.97 5.28
N LEU A 186 26.83 10.98 4.79
CA LEU A 186 27.04 11.62 3.49
C LEU A 186 27.63 13.02 3.67
N PRO A 187 28.54 13.46 2.78
CA PRO A 187 29.09 14.81 2.82
C PRO A 187 28.04 15.89 2.48
N GLY A 188 27.00 15.52 1.73
CA GLY A 188 25.93 16.43 1.32
C GLY A 188 24.71 15.68 0.77
N ASN A 189 23.62 16.42 0.56
CA ASN A 189 22.40 15.89 -0.03
C ASN A 189 22.11 16.53 -1.41
N PRO A 190 22.40 15.84 -2.54
CA PRO A 190 22.17 16.38 -3.87
C PRO A 190 20.67 16.60 -4.17
N TRP A 191 19.75 15.91 -3.49
CA TRP A 191 18.30 16.07 -3.67
C TRP A 191 17.76 17.43 -3.23
N GLN A 192 18.55 18.25 -2.53
CA GLN A 192 18.18 19.64 -2.22
C GLN A 192 18.35 20.57 -3.43
N LEU A 193 19.16 20.17 -4.42
CA LEU A 193 19.51 20.98 -5.58
C LEU A 193 18.74 20.58 -6.85
N VAL A 194 17.85 19.58 -6.76
CA VAL A 194 17.08 19.06 -7.90
C VAL A 194 15.61 19.42 -7.76
N ASN A 195 14.97 19.77 -8.88
CA ASN A 195 13.52 19.89 -8.95
C ASN A 195 12.87 18.50 -8.84
N LYS A 196 12.33 18.21 -7.66
CA LYS A 196 11.68 16.93 -7.34
C LYS A 196 10.23 16.84 -7.82
N LYS A 197 9.70 17.85 -8.52
CA LYS A 197 8.33 17.82 -9.05
C LYS A 197 8.25 16.78 -10.17
N THR A 198 7.43 15.76 -9.97
CA THR A 198 7.22 14.68 -10.95
C THR A 198 6.14 15.01 -11.99
N GLY A 199 5.64 16.25 -12.02
CA GLY A 199 4.45 16.66 -12.81
C GLY A 199 3.14 16.20 -12.17
N ASP A 200 2.04 16.31 -12.92
CA ASP A 200 0.75 15.69 -12.59
C ASP A 200 0.38 14.66 -13.65
N ASP A 201 -0.40 13.67 -13.23
CA ASP A 201 -0.92 12.63 -14.11
C ASP A 201 -2.04 13.23 -14.96
N ARG A 202 -1.73 13.57 -16.23
CA ARG A 202 -2.68 14.21 -17.16
C ARG A 202 -3.87 13.30 -17.49
N ASP A 203 -3.70 11.99 -17.33
CA ASP A 203 -4.75 10.99 -17.56
C ASP A 203 -5.54 10.66 -16.29
N HIS A 204 -5.22 11.31 -15.16
CA HIS A 204 -5.96 11.14 -13.92
C HIS A 204 -7.36 11.76 -14.05
N LYS A 205 -8.37 10.90 -14.23
CA LYS A 205 -9.77 11.32 -14.24
C LYS A 205 -10.15 11.86 -12.85
N MET A 206 -10.16 13.20 -12.71
CA MET A 206 -10.49 13.91 -11.47
C MET A 206 -11.88 13.55 -10.90
N LEU A 207 -12.79 13.03 -11.72
CA LEU A 207 -14.16 12.69 -11.35
C LEU A 207 -14.38 11.21 -10.97
N ASP A 208 -13.33 10.37 -10.91
CA ASP A 208 -13.49 9.00 -10.41
C ASP A 208 -13.52 8.98 -8.87
N THR A 209 -14.61 9.51 -8.31
CA THR A 209 -14.84 9.44 -6.86
C THR A 209 -14.93 7.97 -6.48
N LYS A 210 -13.94 7.50 -5.71
CA LYS A 210 -13.86 6.16 -5.11
C LYS A 210 -14.91 5.96 -4.00
N ALA A 211 -16.15 6.35 -4.27
CA ALA A 211 -17.32 6.24 -3.42
C ALA A 211 -18.39 5.41 -4.13
N LEU A 212 -19.24 4.74 -3.35
CA LEU A 212 -20.37 3.99 -3.86
C LEU A 212 -21.56 4.93 -4.09
N SER A 213 -22.21 4.79 -5.25
CA SER A 213 -23.49 5.44 -5.51
C SER A 213 -24.55 4.89 -4.52
N GLN A 214 -25.64 5.63 -4.35
CA GLN A 214 -26.76 5.15 -3.52
C GLN A 214 -27.34 3.84 -4.09
N ALA A 215 -27.50 3.76 -5.41
CA ALA A 215 -27.94 2.56 -6.13
C ALA A 215 -26.99 1.38 -5.92
N ALA A 216 -25.69 1.57 -6.11
CA ALA A 216 -24.69 0.52 -5.90
C ALA A 216 -24.66 0.02 -4.45
N MET A 217 -24.77 0.91 -3.46
CA MET A 217 -24.84 0.51 -2.06
C MET A 217 -26.12 -0.30 -1.76
N ALA A 218 -27.27 0.18 -2.22
CA ALA A 218 -28.55 -0.49 -2.03
C ALA A 218 -28.53 -1.90 -2.64
N GLU A 219 -27.99 -2.02 -3.84
CA GLU A 219 -27.90 -3.29 -4.56
C GLU A 219 -26.99 -4.31 -3.86
N VAL A 220 -25.83 -3.87 -3.34
CA VAL A 220 -24.94 -4.76 -2.57
C VAL A 220 -25.61 -5.22 -1.27
N LEU A 221 -26.31 -4.31 -0.58
CA LEU A 221 -27.04 -4.66 0.65
C LEU A 221 -28.18 -5.63 0.37
N ARG A 222 -28.97 -5.39 -0.68
CA ARG A 222 -30.03 -6.30 -1.14
C ARG A 222 -29.47 -7.69 -1.42
N PHE A 223 -28.39 -7.76 -2.21
CA PHE A 223 -27.73 -9.03 -2.50
C PHE A 223 -27.32 -9.79 -1.23
N ILE A 224 -26.78 -9.10 -0.22
CA ILE A 224 -26.37 -9.72 1.05
C ILE A 224 -27.59 -10.21 1.85
N ASP A 225 -28.67 -9.45 1.86
CA ASP A 225 -29.90 -9.77 2.59
C ASP A 225 -30.64 -10.98 1.98
N ASP A 226 -30.47 -11.19 0.68
CA ASP A 226 -30.99 -12.37 -0.02
C ASP A 226 -30.15 -13.64 0.22
N GLN A 227 -29.00 -13.56 0.93
CA GLN A 227 -28.19 -14.73 1.25
C GLN A 227 -28.56 -15.35 2.61
N PRO A 228 -28.31 -16.66 2.80
CA PRO A 228 -28.39 -17.29 4.11
C PRO A 228 -27.58 -16.52 5.17
N VAL A 229 -28.17 -16.38 6.35
CA VAL A 229 -27.54 -15.76 7.50
C VAL A 229 -26.41 -16.65 8.00
N THR A 230 -25.17 -16.16 7.85
CA THR A 230 -23.94 -16.83 8.27
C THR A 230 -23.03 -15.80 8.94
N ALA A 231 -22.02 -16.25 9.70
CA ALA A 231 -21.02 -15.33 10.25
C ALA A 231 -20.34 -14.47 9.17
N SER A 232 -20.21 -14.98 7.94
CA SER A 232 -19.63 -14.26 6.80
C SER A 232 -20.56 -13.17 6.26
N SER A 233 -21.85 -13.46 6.05
CA SER A 233 -22.82 -12.46 5.56
C SER A 233 -23.13 -11.41 6.63
N ALA A 234 -23.26 -11.81 7.90
CA ALA A 234 -23.43 -10.90 9.03
C ALA A 234 -22.26 -9.92 9.17
N ARG A 235 -21.01 -10.41 9.07
CA ARG A 235 -19.83 -9.54 9.08
C ARG A 235 -19.82 -8.56 7.91
N MET A 236 -20.18 -9.00 6.70
CA MET A 236 -20.21 -8.11 5.54
C MET A 236 -21.30 -7.03 5.68
N ARG A 237 -22.50 -7.41 6.14
CA ARG A 237 -23.60 -6.47 6.42
C ARG A 237 -23.18 -5.42 7.46
N PHE A 238 -22.54 -5.86 8.55
CA PHE A 238 -21.95 -4.97 9.56
C PHE A 238 -20.93 -4.01 8.95
N ILE A 239 -19.96 -4.51 8.17
CA ILE A 239 -18.94 -3.67 7.52
C ILE A 239 -19.60 -2.58 6.68
N LEU A 240 -20.58 -2.92 5.84
CA LEU A 240 -21.23 -1.94 4.97
C LEU A 240 -21.99 -0.87 5.77
N ARG A 241 -22.82 -1.28 6.72
CA ARG A 241 -23.66 -0.36 7.50
C ARG A 241 -22.85 0.49 8.47
N PHE A 242 -21.88 -0.11 9.15
CA PHE A 242 -21.10 0.57 10.19
C PHE A 242 -20.02 1.48 9.58
N VAL A 243 -19.21 0.98 8.64
CA VAL A 243 -18.07 1.76 8.11
C VAL A 243 -18.55 2.92 7.25
N GLU A 244 -19.67 2.77 6.53
CA GLU A 244 -20.27 3.87 5.79
C GLU A 244 -20.89 4.93 6.71
N ALA A 245 -21.41 4.54 7.88
CA ALA A 245 -22.01 5.47 8.81
C ALA A 245 -20.99 6.25 9.65
N VAL A 246 -19.87 5.61 10.02
CA VAL A 246 -18.87 6.15 10.97
C VAL A 246 -17.61 6.66 10.27
N GLY A 247 -17.36 6.21 9.03
CA GLY A 247 -16.24 6.71 8.22
C GLY A 247 -14.85 6.27 8.69
N LEU A 248 -14.71 5.15 9.41
CA LEU A 248 -13.41 4.69 9.92
C LEU A 248 -12.42 4.31 8.81
N ARG A 249 -11.12 4.54 9.06
CA ARG A 249 -10.05 3.93 8.26
C ARG A 249 -9.98 2.43 8.56
N SER A 250 -9.51 1.62 7.61
CA SER A 250 -9.38 0.17 7.84
C SER A 250 -8.49 -0.16 9.05
N ALA A 251 -7.38 0.57 9.27
CA ALA A 251 -6.54 0.34 10.45
C ALA A 251 -7.24 0.72 11.77
N GLU A 252 -8.08 1.76 11.76
CA GLU A 252 -8.88 2.17 12.92
C GLU A 252 -9.93 1.09 13.25
N LEU A 253 -10.66 0.61 12.23
CA LEU A 253 -11.63 -0.46 12.38
C LEU A 253 -11.03 -1.77 12.92
N LEU A 254 -9.84 -2.13 12.45
CA LEU A 254 -9.16 -3.37 12.86
C LEU A 254 -8.54 -3.28 14.25
N GLY A 255 -8.22 -2.07 14.71
CA GLY A 255 -7.63 -1.82 16.03
C GLY A 255 -8.66 -1.52 17.12
N ALA A 256 -9.88 -1.16 16.76
CA ALA A 256 -10.92 -0.78 17.72
C ALA A 256 -11.51 -2.00 18.45
N THR A 257 -11.81 -1.81 19.73
CA THR A 257 -12.53 -2.76 20.58
C THR A 257 -13.80 -2.12 21.17
N LEU A 258 -14.61 -2.90 21.88
CA LEU A 258 -15.83 -2.36 22.50
C LEU A 258 -15.54 -1.38 23.64
N GLN A 259 -14.38 -1.47 24.30
CA GLN A 259 -13.97 -0.54 25.36
C GLN A 259 -13.73 0.89 24.84
N ASP A 260 -13.53 1.04 23.53
CA ASP A 260 -13.33 2.35 22.89
C ASP A 260 -14.67 3.08 22.69
N LEU A 261 -15.80 2.41 22.92
CA LEU A 261 -17.13 2.98 22.85
C LEU A 261 -17.53 3.62 24.18
N ARG A 262 -18.10 4.83 24.10
CA ARG A 262 -18.59 5.57 25.25
C ARG A 262 -19.95 6.15 24.95
N LEU A 263 -20.78 6.23 25.99
CA LEU A 263 -22.03 6.97 25.94
C LEU A 263 -21.76 8.38 26.50
N GLU A 264 -21.85 9.38 25.63
CA GLU A 264 -21.78 10.80 25.99
C GLU A 264 -23.21 11.38 26.00
N PRO A 265 -23.44 12.60 26.54
CA PRO A 265 -24.76 13.23 26.57
C PRO A 265 -25.43 13.33 25.20
N GLU A 266 -24.64 13.52 24.14
CA GLU A 266 -25.10 13.64 22.75
C GLU A 266 -25.30 12.28 22.06
N GLY A 267 -24.92 11.18 22.72
CA GLY A 267 -25.10 9.81 22.24
C GLY A 267 -23.83 8.98 22.25
N TRP A 268 -23.88 7.84 21.54
CA TRP A 268 -22.74 6.93 21.45
C TRP A 268 -21.62 7.51 20.61
N VAL A 269 -20.39 7.36 21.10
CA VAL A 269 -19.18 7.75 20.40
C VAL A 269 -18.13 6.64 20.46
N LEU A 270 -17.22 6.65 19.48
CA LEU A 270 -16.05 5.77 19.43
C LEU A 270 -14.80 6.63 19.53
N GLN A 271 -13.96 6.31 20.50
CA GLN A 271 -12.62 6.87 20.62
C GLN A 271 -11.71 6.20 19.60
N VAL A 272 -11.29 6.95 18.59
CA VAL A 272 -10.50 6.43 17.48
C VAL A 272 -9.03 6.81 17.65
N HIS A 273 -8.17 5.79 17.67
CA HIS A 273 -6.72 5.93 17.75
C HIS A 273 -6.09 5.87 16.35
N GLY A 274 -5.66 7.03 15.82
CA GLY A 274 -5.10 7.17 14.48
C GLY A 274 -3.58 7.06 14.37
N LYS A 275 -3.06 6.92 13.14
CA LYS A 275 -1.61 6.97 12.84
C LYS A 275 -1.03 8.33 13.25
N GLY A 276 0.05 8.32 14.04
CA GLY A 276 0.72 9.54 14.51
C GLY A 276 0.15 10.14 15.80
N ALA A 277 -0.46 9.31 16.67
CA ALA A 277 -1.00 9.69 17.97
C ALA A 277 -2.13 10.74 17.93
N ARG A 278 -2.87 10.83 16.83
CA ARG A 278 -4.05 11.71 16.73
C ARG A 278 -5.28 10.93 17.16
N ASN A 279 -5.66 11.12 18.42
CA ASN A 279 -6.93 10.66 18.95
C ASN A 279 -8.06 11.56 18.42
N ARG A 280 -9.19 10.97 18.05
CA ARG A 280 -10.40 11.70 17.67
C ARG A 280 -11.63 10.96 18.17
N ILE A 281 -12.74 11.67 18.25
CA ILE A 281 -14.04 11.08 18.57
C ILE A 281 -14.84 10.93 17.27
N ALA A 282 -15.44 9.75 17.07
CA ALA A 282 -16.36 9.50 15.97
C ALA A 282 -17.76 9.28 16.54
N ALA A 283 -18.74 10.04 16.07
CA ALA A 283 -20.14 9.84 16.47
C ALA A 283 -20.66 8.52 15.88
N LEU A 284 -21.42 7.77 16.69
CA LEU A 284 -22.09 6.55 16.26
C LEU A 284 -23.59 6.82 16.09
N PRO A 285 -24.06 7.06 14.84
CA PRO A 285 -25.49 7.19 14.60
C PRO A 285 -26.22 5.87 14.88
N GLY A 286 -27.52 5.94 15.14
CA GLY A 286 -28.35 4.76 15.47
C GLY A 286 -28.18 3.58 14.50
N GLN A 287 -28.14 3.85 13.19
CA GLN A 287 -27.91 2.81 12.17
C GLN A 287 -26.59 2.04 12.35
N ALA A 288 -25.54 2.68 12.88
CA ALA A 288 -24.26 2.05 13.17
C ALA A 288 -24.36 1.21 14.45
N LEU A 289 -25.03 1.75 15.47
CA LEU A 289 -25.27 1.04 16.72
C LEU A 289 -26.12 -0.22 16.50
N ASP A 290 -27.19 -0.14 15.71
CA ASP A 290 -28.04 -1.28 15.36
C ASP A 290 -27.25 -2.36 14.62
N ALA A 291 -26.42 -1.95 13.65
CA ALA A 291 -25.55 -2.87 12.92
C ALA A 291 -24.54 -3.55 13.85
N LEU A 292 -23.97 -2.83 14.81
CA LEU A 292 -23.06 -3.38 15.80
C LEU A 292 -23.76 -4.39 16.72
N GLN A 293 -24.93 -4.05 17.26
CA GLN A 293 -25.69 -4.95 18.13
C GLN A 293 -26.08 -6.24 17.40
N ALA A 294 -26.59 -6.14 16.18
CA ALA A 294 -26.91 -7.31 15.36
C ALA A 294 -25.66 -8.18 15.11
N TYR A 295 -24.51 -7.56 14.89
CA TYR A 295 -23.24 -8.28 14.68
C TYR A 295 -22.73 -8.98 15.94
N LEU A 296 -22.85 -8.35 17.11
CA LEU A 296 -22.50 -8.96 18.41
C LEU A 296 -23.39 -10.17 18.71
N ALA A 297 -24.68 -10.08 18.41
CA ALA A 297 -25.62 -11.19 18.57
C ALA A 297 -25.21 -12.38 17.67
N HIS A 298 -24.85 -12.12 16.40
CA HIS A 298 -24.37 -13.17 15.48
C HIS A 298 -23.04 -13.78 15.90
N ARG A 299 -22.22 -13.05 16.66
CA ARG A 299 -20.96 -13.55 17.23
C ARG A 299 -21.16 -14.34 18.52
N GLY A 300 -22.39 -14.45 19.02
CA GLY A 300 -22.68 -15.09 20.32
C GLY A 300 -22.22 -14.26 21.52
N LEU A 301 -21.96 -12.96 21.36
CA LEU A 301 -21.54 -12.06 22.43
C LEU A 301 -22.71 -11.27 23.05
N GLY A 302 -23.94 -11.50 22.58
CA GLY A 302 -25.13 -10.79 23.02
C GLY A 302 -25.18 -9.36 22.47
N ASN A 303 -25.23 -8.38 23.37
CA ASN A 303 -25.36 -6.96 23.03
C ASN A 303 -24.20 -6.16 23.64
N LEU A 304 -24.21 -4.84 23.44
CA LEU A 304 -23.14 -3.95 23.90
C LEU A 304 -22.98 -3.91 25.44
N GLN A 305 -24.02 -4.24 26.20
CA GLN A 305 -23.98 -4.26 27.67
C GLN A 305 -23.31 -5.53 28.21
N ASN A 306 -23.44 -6.65 27.50
CA ASN A 306 -22.98 -7.97 27.96
C ASN A 306 -21.67 -8.41 27.29
N ALA A 307 -21.36 -7.88 26.12
CA ALA A 307 -20.17 -8.27 25.36
C ALA A 307 -18.89 -7.86 26.10
N PRO A 308 -17.82 -8.67 26.05
CA PRO A 308 -16.55 -8.33 26.71
C PRO A 308 -15.98 -6.99 26.20
N PRO A 309 -15.52 -6.07 27.06
CA PRO A 309 -14.96 -4.78 26.63
C PRO A 309 -13.79 -4.94 25.65
N ALA A 310 -12.95 -5.95 25.87
CA ALA A 310 -11.80 -6.25 25.00
C ALA A 310 -12.19 -6.86 23.65
N ALA A 311 -13.47 -7.18 23.42
CA ALA A 311 -13.90 -7.78 22.17
C ALA A 311 -13.61 -6.84 20.98
N PRO A 312 -12.98 -7.33 19.90
CA PRO A 312 -12.66 -6.51 18.75
C PRO A 312 -13.96 -6.06 18.07
N LEU A 313 -13.98 -4.84 17.54
CA LEU A 313 -15.11 -4.31 16.80
C LEU A 313 -15.38 -5.13 15.53
N LEU A 314 -14.31 -5.61 14.89
CA LEU A 314 -14.39 -6.51 13.73
C LEU A 314 -13.57 -7.79 13.93
N ALA A 315 -14.25 -8.93 14.00
CA ALA A 315 -13.65 -10.21 14.37
C ALA A 315 -13.48 -11.19 13.19
N SER A 316 -12.63 -12.19 13.43
CA SER A 316 -12.56 -13.41 12.64
C SER A 316 -13.92 -14.13 12.64
N THR A 317 -14.18 -14.91 11.59
CA THR A 317 -15.36 -15.79 11.54
C THR A 317 -15.12 -17.11 12.27
N ALA A 318 -13.86 -17.42 12.59
CA ALA A 318 -13.48 -18.63 13.31
C ALA A 318 -13.46 -18.43 14.84
N ASP A 319 -13.26 -17.19 15.29
CA ASP A 319 -13.21 -16.84 16.71
C ASP A 319 -13.73 -15.41 16.89
N ALA A 320 -14.74 -15.26 17.75
CA ALA A 320 -15.39 -14.01 18.07
C ALA A 320 -14.48 -13.03 18.83
N MET A 321 -13.41 -13.48 19.48
CA MET A 321 -12.50 -12.63 20.24
C MET A 321 -11.20 -12.28 19.50
N THR A 322 -10.95 -12.91 18.36
CA THR A 322 -9.77 -12.61 17.53
C THR A 322 -10.09 -11.58 16.45
N ALA A 323 -9.35 -10.46 16.42
CA ALA A 323 -9.49 -9.44 15.39
C ALA A 323 -9.14 -9.99 13.99
N ILE A 324 -9.83 -9.52 12.96
CA ILE A 324 -9.49 -9.88 11.57
C ILE A 324 -8.24 -9.13 11.10
N GLY A 325 -7.38 -9.79 10.31
CA GLY A 325 -6.23 -9.13 9.68
C GLY A 325 -6.63 -8.27 8.46
N TYR A 326 -5.79 -7.29 8.11
CA TYR A 326 -6.04 -6.39 6.97
C TYR A 326 -6.29 -7.14 5.64
N GLN A 327 -5.47 -8.15 5.34
CA GLN A 327 -5.61 -8.93 4.11
C GLN A 327 -6.95 -9.68 4.07
N ALA A 328 -7.36 -10.27 5.19
CA ALA A 328 -8.62 -10.98 5.30
C ALA A 328 -9.83 -10.04 5.18
N LEU A 329 -9.77 -8.83 5.75
CA LEU A 329 -10.77 -7.78 5.53
C LEU A 329 -10.88 -7.42 4.03
N TYR A 330 -9.74 -7.16 3.38
CA TYR A 330 -9.69 -6.80 1.97
C TYR A 330 -10.29 -7.90 1.08
N GLU A 331 -9.87 -9.15 1.29
CA GLU A 331 -10.37 -10.30 0.51
C GLU A 331 -11.85 -10.57 0.76
N HIS A 332 -12.30 -10.43 2.01
CA HIS A 332 -13.69 -10.63 2.39
C HIS A 332 -14.61 -9.62 1.69
N VAL A 333 -14.32 -8.32 1.80
CA VAL A 333 -15.10 -7.28 1.11
C VAL A 333 -15.06 -7.48 -0.41
N ARG A 334 -13.88 -7.73 -0.98
CA ARG A 334 -13.72 -7.93 -2.43
C ARG A 334 -14.45 -9.17 -2.93
N ALA A 335 -14.54 -10.24 -2.13
CA ALA A 335 -15.29 -11.44 -2.50
C ALA A 335 -16.79 -11.16 -2.54
N TRP A 336 -17.33 -10.50 -1.51
CA TRP A 336 -18.75 -10.14 -1.46
C TRP A 336 -19.15 -9.15 -2.55
N ILE A 337 -18.35 -8.12 -2.78
CA ILE A 337 -18.59 -7.15 -3.87
C ILE A 337 -18.58 -7.84 -5.23
N ARG A 338 -17.63 -8.75 -5.50
CA ARG A 338 -17.61 -9.50 -6.76
C ARG A 338 -18.86 -10.36 -6.96
N LYS A 339 -19.35 -11.00 -5.90
CA LYS A 339 -20.59 -11.79 -5.95
C LYS A 339 -21.80 -10.89 -6.23
N ALA A 340 -21.91 -9.77 -5.52
CA ALA A 340 -22.97 -8.79 -5.74
C ALA A 340 -22.95 -8.24 -7.18
N VAL A 341 -21.78 -7.83 -7.68
CA VAL A 341 -21.61 -7.36 -9.07
C VAL A 341 -22.02 -8.42 -10.10
N ALA A 342 -21.68 -9.68 -9.86
CA ALA A 342 -22.02 -10.78 -10.76
C ALA A 342 -23.52 -11.09 -10.79
N ALA A 343 -24.23 -10.85 -9.68
CA ALA A 343 -25.67 -11.06 -9.54
C ALA A 343 -26.52 -9.79 -9.77
N SER A 344 -25.89 -8.68 -10.15
CA SER A 344 -26.52 -7.37 -10.21
C SER A 344 -26.99 -7.01 -11.62
N GLU A 345 -28.17 -6.39 -11.67
CA GLU A 345 -28.76 -5.78 -12.87
C GLU A 345 -28.28 -4.33 -13.11
N LEU A 346 -27.27 -3.86 -12.36
CA LEU A 346 -26.71 -2.52 -12.55
C LEU A 346 -26.14 -2.34 -13.97
N PRO A 347 -26.18 -1.10 -14.51
CA PRO A 347 -25.54 -0.78 -15.78
C PRO A 347 -24.07 -1.22 -15.82
N MET A 348 -23.58 -1.60 -17.00
CA MET A 348 -22.22 -2.13 -17.17
C MET A 348 -21.14 -1.21 -16.58
N HIS A 349 -21.29 0.11 -16.73
CA HIS A 349 -20.34 1.08 -16.20
C HIS A 349 -20.35 1.13 -14.65
N GLU A 350 -21.52 1.03 -14.01
CA GLU A 350 -21.63 0.95 -12.55
C GLU A 350 -21.06 -0.36 -12.02
N ARG A 351 -21.32 -1.50 -12.68
CA ARG A 351 -20.73 -2.80 -12.32
C ARG A 351 -19.21 -2.78 -12.44
N ALA A 352 -18.67 -2.20 -13.51
CA ALA A 352 -17.23 -2.06 -13.69
C ALA A 352 -16.58 -1.21 -12.58
N LYS A 353 -17.24 -0.11 -12.19
CA LYS A 353 -16.78 0.74 -11.08
C LYS A 353 -16.85 0.00 -9.74
N LEU A 354 -17.99 -0.63 -9.45
CA LEU A 354 -18.25 -1.38 -8.22
C LEU A 354 -17.27 -2.56 -8.06
N ALA A 355 -16.87 -3.22 -9.15
CA ALA A 355 -15.89 -4.31 -9.12
C ALA A 355 -14.51 -3.90 -8.55
N GLY A 356 -14.18 -2.60 -8.59
CA GLY A 356 -12.98 -2.02 -8.00
C GLY A 356 -13.12 -1.62 -6.52
N ALA A 357 -14.32 -1.71 -5.95
CA ALA A 357 -14.60 -1.21 -4.61
C ALA A 357 -13.87 -2.02 -3.52
N THR A 358 -13.46 -1.29 -2.49
CA THR A 358 -12.73 -1.81 -1.32
C THR A 358 -13.31 -1.19 -0.06
N THR A 359 -12.91 -1.66 1.13
CA THR A 359 -13.36 -1.08 2.40
C THR A 359 -13.13 0.44 2.46
N HIS A 360 -12.06 0.95 1.85
CA HIS A 360 -11.77 2.39 1.84
C HIS A 360 -12.83 3.21 1.08
N TRP A 361 -13.54 2.59 0.12
CA TRP A 361 -14.62 3.26 -0.60
C TRP A 361 -15.81 3.57 0.30
N LEU A 362 -16.05 2.77 1.35
CA LEU A 362 -17.12 3.05 2.33
C LEU A 362 -16.85 4.35 3.09
N ARG A 363 -15.59 4.60 3.45
CA ARG A 363 -15.18 5.86 4.04
C ARG A 363 -15.30 7.05 3.09
N HIS A 364 -14.97 6.88 1.81
CA HIS A 364 -15.24 7.94 0.82
C HIS A 364 -16.74 8.19 0.62
N THR A 365 -17.54 7.13 0.70
CA THR A 365 -19.01 7.20 0.64
C THR A 365 -19.56 8.01 1.81
N PHE A 366 -19.06 7.77 3.04
CA PHE A 366 -19.34 8.59 4.21
C PHE A 366 -19.08 10.08 3.94
N GLY A 367 -17.85 10.44 3.53
CA GLY A 367 -17.49 11.84 3.29
C GLY A 367 -18.33 12.50 2.20
N THR A 368 -18.57 11.78 1.10
CA THR A 368 -19.40 12.29 -0.02
C THR A 368 -20.85 12.51 0.42
N ARG A 369 -21.41 11.60 1.22
CA ARG A 369 -22.79 11.73 1.74
C ARG A 369 -22.92 12.82 2.79
N ALA A 370 -21.91 13.00 3.64
CA ALA A 370 -21.90 14.09 4.62
C ALA A 370 -21.91 15.45 3.92
N ILE A 371 -21.12 15.62 2.85
CA ILE A 371 -21.16 16.81 1.99
C ILE A 371 -22.55 16.98 1.36
N ALA A 372 -23.11 15.91 0.78
CA ALA A 372 -24.44 15.97 0.17
C ALA A 372 -25.57 16.31 1.17
N ARG A 373 -25.36 16.05 2.46
CA ARG A 373 -26.27 16.40 3.57
C ARG A 373 -25.98 17.77 4.18
N ASN A 374 -25.10 18.58 3.57
CA ASN A 374 -24.68 19.89 4.07
C ASN A 374 -24.11 19.87 5.50
N VAL A 375 -23.44 18.77 5.88
CA VAL A 375 -22.70 18.75 7.15
C VAL A 375 -21.51 19.71 7.04
N PRO A 376 -21.28 20.60 8.02
CA PRO A 376 -20.15 21.54 7.99
C PRO A 376 -18.80 20.84 7.76
N LEU A 377 -17.93 21.45 6.93
CA LEU A 377 -16.68 20.82 6.50
C LEU A 377 -15.71 20.54 7.64
N ASP A 378 -15.66 21.42 8.64
CA ASP A 378 -14.88 21.26 9.87
C ASP A 378 -15.35 20.04 10.68
N VAL A 379 -16.66 19.83 10.78
CA VAL A 379 -17.25 18.64 11.41
C VAL A 379 -16.88 17.36 10.65
N ILE A 380 -16.95 17.39 9.31
CA ILE A 380 -16.52 16.26 8.46
C ILE A 380 -15.02 16.01 8.65
N GLN A 381 -14.18 17.05 8.66
CA GLN A 381 -12.73 16.92 8.85
C GLN A 381 -12.38 16.32 10.22
N ALA A 382 -13.07 16.75 11.29
CA ALA A 382 -12.93 16.18 12.63
C ALA A 382 -13.36 14.70 12.66
N GLN A 383 -14.52 14.37 12.11
CA GLN A 383 -15.01 12.99 12.01
C GLN A 383 -14.20 12.10 11.07
N MET A 384 -13.48 12.67 10.11
CA MET A 384 -12.56 11.91 9.26
C MET A 384 -11.14 11.90 9.83
N GLY A 385 -10.80 12.78 10.78
CA GLY A 385 -9.44 12.96 11.26
C GLY A 385 -8.49 13.37 10.13
N HIS A 386 -8.90 14.34 9.30
CA HIS A 386 -8.01 14.98 8.34
C HIS A 386 -7.14 16.02 9.05
N ALA A 387 -5.87 16.08 8.68
CA ALA A 387 -5.03 17.22 9.04
C ALA A 387 -5.42 18.37 8.10
N SER A 388 -5.66 19.55 8.65
CA SER A 388 -5.73 20.80 7.87
C SER A 388 -4.46 21.02 7.08
#